data_AF-A0A2D8RV20-F1
#
_entry.id   AF-A0A2D8RV20-F1
#
_cell.length_a   1.000
_cell.length_b   1.000
_cell.length_c   1.000
_cell.angle_alpha   90.00
_cell.angle_beta   90.00
_cell.angle_gamma   90.00
#
_symmetry.space_group_name_H-M   'P 1'
#
loop_
_entity.id
_entity.type
_entity.pdbx_description
1 polymer ?
#
loop_
_entity_poly.entity_id
_entity_poly.type
_entity_poly.pdbx_seq_one_letter_code
_entity_poly.pdbx_strand_id
1 'polypeptide(L)'
;MRARMRGQKTSYHHGDLKQGLMEAAATLIDIRGRHALTMREAARRAGVSEAAPYRHFSNLDELLGAVALEGFEMLIDDVEAVSSARAIREAYLAFAADYPGRYELMFGKLGDRKAATRRKHLAADLGELAEKAGGLAALHGEASLRLAGLDV
;
A
#
# COMPACT_ATOMS: atom_id res chain seq x y z
N MET A 1 20.77 4.70 7.57
CA MET A 1 21.02 3.25 7.80
C MET A 1 19.94 2.78 8.77
N ARG A 2 19.02 1.86 8.49
CA ARG A 2 18.86 0.85 7.44
C ARG A 2 17.35 0.76 7.17
N ALA A 3 16.91 0.77 5.91
CA ALA A 3 15.61 0.21 5.57
C ALA A 3 15.65 -1.26 6.02
N ARG A 4 14.96 -1.59 7.12
CA ARG A 4 14.75 -2.99 7.48
C ARG A 4 13.87 -3.54 6.36
N MET A 5 14.41 -4.46 5.57
CA MET A 5 13.64 -5.29 4.65
C MET A 5 12.64 -6.10 5.48
N ARG A 6 11.49 -5.49 5.81
CA ARG A 6 10.36 -6.13 6.48
C ARG A 6 9.58 -6.89 5.43
N GLY A 7 9.43 -8.21 5.65
CA GLY A 7 8.42 -9.01 4.96
C GLY A 7 8.63 -9.27 3.47
N GLN A 8 9.86 -9.41 2.96
CA GLN A 8 10.01 -10.11 1.68
C GLN A 8 9.77 -11.61 1.91
N LYS A 9 8.51 -12.05 1.74
CA LYS A 9 8.29 -13.36 1.10
C LYS A 9 8.96 -13.26 -0.27
N THR A 10 10.24 -13.63 -0.34
CA THR A 10 10.99 -13.74 -1.58
C THR A 10 10.38 -14.86 -2.41
N SER A 11 9.33 -14.53 -3.14
CA SER A 11 9.04 -15.21 -4.38
C SER A 11 9.02 -14.14 -5.44
N TYR A 12 10.22 -13.84 -5.92
CA TYR A 12 10.40 -13.11 -7.17
C TYR A 12 9.84 -14.00 -8.28
N HIS A 13 8.53 -13.93 -8.48
CA HIS A 13 7.86 -14.71 -9.49
C HIS A 13 8.16 -14.06 -10.84
N HIS A 14 9.23 -14.50 -11.49
CA HIS A 14 9.54 -14.21 -12.89
C HIS A 14 8.49 -14.75 -13.90
N GLY A 15 7.23 -14.88 -13.48
CA GLY A 15 6.10 -15.32 -14.28
C GLY A 15 4.75 -14.67 -13.92
N ASP A 16 4.64 -13.89 -12.84
CA ASP A 16 3.40 -13.15 -12.54
C ASP A 16 3.51 -11.70 -12.98
N LEU A 17 3.14 -11.46 -14.24
CA LEU A 17 3.07 -10.12 -14.82
C LEU A 17 2.17 -9.18 -14.01
N LYS A 18 1.07 -9.68 -13.45
CA LYS A 18 0.15 -8.86 -12.65
C LYS A 18 0.88 -8.32 -11.42
N GLN A 19 1.58 -9.20 -10.71
CA GLN A 19 2.36 -8.83 -9.53
C GLN A 19 3.50 -7.88 -9.87
N GLY A 20 4.25 -8.15 -10.95
CA GLY A 20 5.34 -7.27 -11.40
C GLY A 20 4.87 -5.85 -11.74
N LEU A 21 3.66 -5.71 -12.28
CA LEU A 21 3.05 -4.39 -12.52
C LEU A 21 2.63 -3.68 -11.23
N MET A 22 2.05 -4.42 -10.28
CA MET A 22 1.69 -3.90 -8.97
C MET A 22 2.93 -3.41 -8.22
N GLU A 23 3.99 -4.21 -8.15
CA GLU A 23 5.26 -3.84 -7.52
C GLU A 23 5.88 -2.61 -8.18
N ALA A 24 5.95 -2.58 -9.51
CA ALA A 24 6.50 -1.45 -10.26
C ALA A 24 5.73 -0.15 -9.99
N ALA A 25 4.40 -0.23 -9.94
CA ALA A 25 3.54 0.91 -9.62
C ALA A 25 3.72 1.36 -8.18
N ALA A 26 3.71 0.42 -7.24
CA ALA A 26 3.80 0.68 -5.82
C ALA A 26 5.17 1.30 -5.44
N THR A 27 6.27 0.78 -5.98
CA THR A 27 7.59 1.41 -5.82
C THR A 27 7.66 2.81 -6.44
N LEU A 28 7.01 3.03 -7.58
CA LEU A 28 7.03 4.36 -8.20
C LEU A 28 6.28 5.40 -7.36
N ILE A 29 5.11 5.05 -6.83
CA ILE A 29 4.33 5.98 -6.01
C ILE A 29 5.03 6.28 -4.68
N ASP A 30 5.74 5.31 -4.08
CA ASP A 30 6.51 5.54 -2.85
C ASP A 30 7.66 6.54 -3.06
N ILE A 31 8.28 6.56 -4.24
CA ILE A 31 9.47 7.39 -4.53
C ILE A 31 9.09 8.74 -5.13
N ARG A 32 8.10 8.77 -6.02
CA ARG A 32 7.78 9.93 -6.87
C ARG A 32 6.35 10.42 -6.69
N GLY A 33 5.54 9.77 -5.85
CA GLY A 33 4.13 10.09 -5.68
C GLY A 33 3.26 9.63 -6.86
N ARG A 34 1.93 9.70 -6.66
CA ARG A 34 0.93 9.22 -7.61
C ARG A 34 1.02 9.86 -9.00
N HIS A 35 1.40 11.14 -9.08
CA HIS A 35 1.41 11.91 -10.33
C HIS A 35 2.42 11.38 -11.36
N ALA A 36 3.45 10.66 -10.92
CA ALA A 36 4.45 10.08 -11.82
C ALA A 36 3.98 8.77 -12.48
N LEU A 37 2.89 8.16 -11.99
CA LEU A 37 2.44 6.86 -12.46
C LEU A 37 1.51 6.95 -13.67
N THR A 38 1.84 6.18 -14.70
CA THR A 38 0.96 5.88 -15.83
C THR A 38 1.02 4.38 -16.13
N MET A 39 0.05 3.85 -16.88
CA MET A 39 0.09 2.45 -17.34
C MET A 39 1.37 2.13 -18.12
N ARG A 40 1.81 3.06 -18.96
CA ARG A 40 3.04 2.92 -19.75
C ARG A 40 4.28 2.88 -18.86
N GLU A 41 4.35 3.75 -17.86
CA GLU A 41 5.48 3.78 -16.92
C GLU A 41 5.54 2.51 -16.06
N ALA A 42 4.39 1.99 -15.63
CA ALA A 42 4.32 0.70 -14.95
C ALA A 42 4.83 -0.44 -15.85
N ALA A 43 4.39 -0.50 -17.12
CA ALA A 43 4.86 -1.48 -18.09
C ALA A 43 6.37 -1.43 -18.30
N ARG A 44 6.89 -0.22 -18.52
CA ARG A 44 8.32 0.04 -18.74
C ARG A 44 9.17 -0.43 -17.56
N ARG A 45 8.73 -0.15 -16.33
CA ARG A 45 9.41 -0.57 -15.10
C ARG A 45 9.32 -2.07 -14.85
N ALA A 46 8.20 -2.69 -15.22
CA ALA A 46 8.03 -4.14 -15.16
C ALA A 46 8.76 -4.88 -16.29
N GLY A 47 9.42 -4.17 -17.22
CA GLY A 47 10.21 -4.78 -18.31
C GLY A 47 9.36 -5.46 -19.38
N VAL A 48 8.11 -5.02 -19.57
CA VAL A 48 7.16 -5.60 -20.52
C VAL A 48 6.72 -4.61 -21.60
N SER A 49 6.08 -5.12 -22.65
CA SER A 49 5.51 -4.27 -23.70
C SER A 49 4.37 -3.39 -23.17
N GLU A 50 4.15 -2.23 -23.80
CA GLU A 50 3.12 -1.27 -23.39
C GLU A 50 1.69 -1.85 -23.42
N ALA A 51 1.45 -2.89 -24.24
CA ALA A 51 0.15 -3.55 -24.34
C ALA A 51 -0.07 -4.65 -23.29
N ALA A 52 0.99 -5.18 -22.69
CA ALA A 52 0.92 -6.29 -21.74
C ALA A 52 0.08 -6.01 -20.48
N PRO A 53 0.13 -4.81 -19.85
CA PRO A 53 -0.65 -4.52 -18.65
C PRO A 53 -2.16 -4.64 -18.84
N TYR A 54 -2.66 -4.31 -20.04
CA TYR A 54 -4.08 -4.31 -20.35
C TYR A 54 -4.73 -5.70 -20.32
N ARG A 55 -3.94 -6.77 -20.25
CA ARG A 55 -4.43 -8.14 -20.02
C ARG A 55 -4.85 -8.39 -18.56
N HIS A 56 -4.36 -7.57 -17.64
CA HIS A 56 -4.59 -7.73 -16.19
C HIS A 56 -5.35 -6.54 -15.59
N PHE A 57 -5.13 -5.34 -16.12
CA PHE A 57 -5.73 -4.11 -15.63
C PHE A 57 -6.29 -3.31 -16.80
N SER A 58 -7.59 -3.08 -16.77
CA SER A 58 -8.33 -2.34 -17.81
C SER A 58 -7.87 -0.89 -17.90
N ASN A 59 -7.40 -0.32 -16.79
CA ASN A 59 -6.92 1.05 -16.68
C ASN A 59 -6.03 1.23 -15.44
N LEU A 60 -5.51 2.45 -15.28
CA LEU A 60 -4.66 2.82 -14.16
C LEU A 60 -5.36 2.72 -12.80
N ASP A 61 -6.65 3.04 -12.74
CA ASP A 61 -7.39 2.97 -11.48
C ASP A 61 -7.52 1.53 -10.97
N GLU A 62 -7.73 0.55 -11.86
CA GLU A 62 -7.77 -0.88 -11.47
C GLU A 62 -6.41 -1.36 -10.94
N LEU A 63 -5.30 -0.91 -11.54
CA LEU A 63 -3.96 -1.17 -11.02
C LEU A 63 -3.75 -0.54 -9.63
N LEU A 64 -4.14 0.73 -9.46
CA LEU A 64 -4.06 1.42 -8.18
C LEU A 64 -4.95 0.79 -7.11
N GLY A 65 -6.14 0.32 -7.50
CA GLY A 65 -7.03 -0.43 -6.64
C GLY A 65 -6.34 -1.68 -6.09
N ALA A 66 -5.73 -2.48 -6.96
CA ALA A 66 -5.00 -3.67 -6.56
C ALA A 66 -3.82 -3.37 -5.62
N VAL A 67 -3.02 -2.33 -5.92
CA VAL A 67 -1.92 -1.89 -5.04
C VAL A 67 -2.43 -1.44 -3.68
N ALA A 68 -3.56 -0.72 -3.62
CA ALA A 68 -4.15 -0.30 -2.36
C ALA A 68 -4.64 -1.49 -1.52
N LEU A 69 -5.25 -2.50 -2.15
CA LEU A 69 -5.68 -3.72 -1.45
C LEU A 69 -4.50 -4.49 -0.87
N GLU A 70 -3.43 -4.68 -1.66
CA GLU A 70 -2.20 -5.32 -1.19
C GLU A 70 -1.57 -4.54 -0.03
N GLY A 71 -1.54 -3.21 -0.10
CA GLY A 71 -1.04 -2.37 0.99
C GLY A 71 -1.81 -2.55 2.30
N PHE A 72 -3.14 -2.68 2.23
CA PHE A 72 -3.95 -3.00 3.41
C PHE A 72 -3.62 -4.38 3.98
N GLU A 73 -3.51 -5.39 3.12
CA GLU A 73 -3.19 -6.76 3.54
C GLU A 73 -1.80 -6.82 4.21
N MET A 74 -0.80 -6.15 3.65
CA MET A 74 0.53 -6.02 4.27
C MET A 74 0.48 -5.36 5.66
N LEU A 75 -0.28 -4.26 5.79
CA LEU A 75 -0.40 -3.54 7.05
C LEU A 75 -1.15 -4.35 8.11
N ILE A 76 -2.20 -5.07 7.70
CA ILE A 76 -2.93 -5.98 8.58
C ILE A 76 -1.99 -7.09 9.08
N ASP A 77 -1.24 -7.75 8.19
CA ASP A 77 -0.27 -8.77 8.55
C ASP A 77 0.77 -8.25 9.57
N ASP A 78 1.30 -7.03 9.35
CA ASP A 78 2.27 -6.39 10.26
C ASP A 78 1.68 -6.09 11.64
N VAL A 79 0.40 -5.70 11.70
CA VAL A 79 -0.31 -5.40 12.94
C VAL A 79 -0.74 -6.67 13.68
N GLU A 80 -1.19 -7.71 12.97
CA GLU A 80 -1.57 -9.00 13.55
C GLU A 80 -0.38 -9.75 14.15
N ALA A 81 0.82 -9.54 13.61
CA ALA A 81 2.05 -10.14 14.13
C ALA A 81 2.48 -9.62 15.51
N VAL A 82 1.80 -8.58 16.03
CA VAL A 82 2.10 -7.95 17.32
C VAL A 82 0.85 -7.85 18.20
N SER A 83 1.02 -7.81 19.51
CA SER A 83 -0.12 -7.94 20.45
C SER A 83 -0.30 -6.79 21.43
N SER A 84 0.74 -5.98 21.67
CA SER A 84 0.64 -4.83 22.58
C SER A 84 0.19 -3.57 21.85
N ALA A 85 -0.57 -2.71 22.53
CA ALA A 85 -0.99 -1.41 22.01
C ALA A 85 0.17 -0.59 21.42
N ARG A 86 1.31 -0.59 22.13
CA ARG A 86 2.53 0.09 21.69
C ARG A 86 3.08 -0.52 20.41
N ALA A 87 3.18 -1.84 20.33
CA ALA A 87 3.74 -2.52 19.16
C ALA A 87 2.83 -2.38 17.93
N ILE A 88 1.50 -2.43 18.10
CA ILE A 88 0.52 -2.16 17.04
C ILE A 88 0.72 -0.75 16.47
N ARG A 89 0.80 0.26 17.36
CA ARG A 89 1.08 1.64 16.94
C ARG A 89 2.42 1.75 16.22
N GLU A 90 3.47 1.14 16.74
CA GLU A 90 4.80 1.15 16.11
C GLU A 90 4.79 0.48 14.72
N ALA A 91 4.10 -0.65 14.57
CA ALA A 91 3.94 -1.33 13.28
C ALA A 91 3.19 -0.44 12.27
N TYR A 92 2.07 0.15 12.69
CA TYR A 92 1.26 1.04 11.86
C TYR A 92 2.05 2.25 11.35
N LEU A 93 2.70 2.96 12.27
CA LEU A 93 3.48 4.16 11.94
C LEU A 93 4.71 3.82 11.10
N ALA A 94 5.32 2.66 11.35
CA ALA A 94 6.44 2.19 10.56
C ALA A 94 6.04 1.86 9.12
N PHE A 95 4.87 1.25 8.90
CA PHE A 95 4.37 0.99 7.56
C PHE A 95 4.16 2.29 6.78
N ALA A 96 3.51 3.28 7.42
CA ALA A 96 3.30 4.59 6.78
C ALA A 96 4.63 5.27 6.40
N ALA A 97 5.64 5.17 7.26
CA ALA A 97 6.98 5.75 7.01
C ALA A 97 7.78 4.98 5.93
N ASP A 98 7.67 3.66 5.90
CA ASP A 98 8.39 2.82 4.93
C ASP A 98 7.76 2.90 3.52
N TYR A 99 6.43 3.12 3.44
CA TYR A 99 5.64 3.11 2.20
C TYR A 99 4.69 4.31 2.07
N PRO A 100 5.21 5.56 2.03
CA PRO A 100 4.38 6.76 2.11
C PRO A 100 3.39 6.89 0.95
N GLY A 101 3.79 6.54 -0.28
CA GLY A 101 2.94 6.65 -1.46
C GLY A 101 1.84 5.60 -1.49
N ARG A 102 2.15 4.35 -1.11
CA ARG A 102 1.15 3.29 -0.93
C ARG A 102 0.17 3.64 0.18
N TYR A 103 0.68 4.15 1.30
CA TYR A 103 -0.14 4.54 2.45
C TYR A 103 -1.14 5.64 2.07
N GLU A 104 -0.69 6.70 1.40
CA GLU A 104 -1.59 7.74 0.87
C GLU A 104 -2.65 7.17 -0.10
N LEU A 105 -2.25 6.22 -0.95
CA LEU A 105 -3.15 5.59 -1.91
C LEU A 105 -4.28 4.80 -1.23
N MET A 106 -3.96 4.06 -0.17
CA MET A 106 -4.92 3.22 0.58
C MET A 106 -6.10 4.03 1.10
N PHE A 107 -5.81 5.17 1.74
CA PHE A 107 -6.82 6.05 2.35
C PHE A 107 -7.33 7.15 1.42
N GLY A 108 -6.69 7.33 0.25
CA GLY A 108 -7.06 8.33 -0.74
C GLY A 108 -8.31 8.01 -1.57
N LYS A 109 -8.64 8.94 -2.47
CA LYS A 109 -9.70 8.75 -3.47
C LYS A 109 -9.18 7.87 -4.61
N LEU A 110 -9.86 6.74 -4.82
CA LEU A 110 -9.61 5.77 -5.89
C LEU A 110 -10.79 5.72 -6.85
N GLY A 111 -10.51 5.60 -8.15
CA GLY A 111 -11.52 5.46 -9.20
C GLY A 111 -12.02 4.02 -9.40
N ASP A 112 -11.32 3.03 -8.86
CA ASP A 112 -11.70 1.62 -9.03
C ASP A 112 -12.88 1.23 -8.14
N ARG A 113 -14.04 1.07 -8.78
CA ARG A 113 -15.28 0.64 -8.14
C ARG A 113 -15.25 -0.84 -7.75
N LYS A 114 -14.45 -1.67 -8.43
CA LYS A 114 -14.37 -3.12 -8.12
C LYS A 114 -13.67 -3.33 -6.78
N ALA A 115 -12.55 -2.64 -6.56
CA ALA A 115 -11.83 -2.70 -5.28
C ALA A 115 -12.57 -2.01 -4.12
N ALA A 116 -13.52 -1.12 -4.38
CA ALA A 116 -14.15 -0.28 -3.36
C ALA A 116 -14.74 -1.07 -2.18
N THR A 117 -15.48 -2.15 -2.46
CA THR A 117 -16.08 -3.01 -1.42
C THR A 117 -15.02 -3.70 -0.59
N ARG A 118 -14.05 -4.37 -1.23
CA ARG A 118 -12.97 -5.08 -0.53
C ARG A 118 -12.12 -4.12 0.32
N ARG A 119 -11.81 -2.93 -0.21
CA ARG A 119 -11.09 -1.88 0.51
C ARG A 119 -11.82 -1.44 1.77
N LYS A 120 -13.15 -1.29 1.69
CA LYS A 120 -13.98 -0.94 2.86
C LYS A 120 -13.92 -2.02 3.95
N HIS A 121 -13.93 -3.30 3.56
CA HIS A 121 -13.79 -4.40 4.51
C HIS A 121 -12.41 -4.41 5.17
N LEU A 122 -11.33 -4.35 4.39
CA LEU A 122 -9.97 -4.30 4.94
C LEU A 122 -9.75 -3.10 5.87
N ALA A 123 -10.32 -1.94 5.55
CA ALA A 123 -10.26 -0.77 6.42
C ALA A 123 -11.03 -0.98 7.74
N ALA A 124 -12.12 -1.76 7.73
CA ALA A 124 -12.85 -2.14 8.93
C ALA A 124 -12.05 -3.14 9.77
N ASP A 125 -11.48 -4.18 9.15
CA ASP A 125 -10.64 -5.19 9.81
C ASP A 125 -9.43 -4.53 10.48
N LEU A 126 -8.75 -3.63 9.78
CA LEU A 126 -7.66 -2.82 10.33
C LEU A 126 -8.14 -1.92 11.47
N GLY A 127 -9.37 -1.42 11.40
CA GLY A 127 -10.04 -0.67 12.47
C GLY A 127 -10.13 -1.47 13.76
N GLU A 128 -10.66 -2.69 13.67
CA GLU A 128 -10.80 -3.61 14.81
C GLU A 128 -9.43 -3.95 15.44
N LEU A 129 -8.42 -4.18 14.62
CA LEU A 129 -7.05 -4.43 15.09
C LEU A 129 -6.44 -3.21 15.78
N ALA A 130 -6.70 -2.01 15.26
CA ALA A 130 -6.18 -0.76 15.79
C ALA A 130 -6.84 -0.31 17.11
N GLU A 131 -8.00 -0.86 17.50
CA GLU A 131 -8.72 -0.46 18.72
C GLU A 131 -7.85 -0.49 19.98
N LYS A 132 -7.04 -1.54 20.15
CA LYS A 132 -6.12 -1.67 21.29
C LYS A 132 -5.07 -0.55 21.35
N ALA A 133 -4.80 0.10 20.23
CA ALA A 133 -3.82 1.18 20.09
C ALA A 133 -4.48 2.57 19.96
N GLY A 134 -5.76 2.70 20.33
CA GLY A 134 -6.50 3.98 20.28
C GLY A 134 -7.35 4.18 19.03
N GLY A 135 -7.47 3.15 18.18
CA GLY A 135 -8.35 3.14 17.01
C GLY A 135 -7.69 3.70 15.75
N LEU A 136 -8.26 3.33 14.60
CA LEU A 136 -7.71 3.67 13.28
C LEU A 136 -7.65 5.17 13.04
N ALA A 137 -8.64 5.95 13.49
CA ALA A 137 -8.64 7.41 13.29
C ALA A 137 -7.45 8.10 13.98
N ALA A 138 -7.10 7.68 15.20
CA ALA A 138 -5.97 8.23 15.94
C ALA A 138 -4.64 7.87 15.27
N LEU A 139 -4.44 6.60 14.93
CA LEU A 139 -3.23 6.14 14.25
C LEU A 139 -3.08 6.77 12.86
N HIS A 140 -4.17 6.86 12.10
CA HIS A 140 -4.17 7.47 10.77
C HIS A 140 -3.82 8.96 10.83
N GLY A 141 -4.40 9.69 11.80
CA GLY A 141 -4.11 11.09 12.04
C GLY A 141 -2.65 11.32 12.40
N GLU A 142 -2.11 10.52 13.32
CA GLU A 142 -0.70 10.59 13.71
C GLU A 142 0.23 10.28 12.53
N ALA A 143 -0.02 9.21 11.78
CA ALA A 143 0.76 8.86 10.59
C ALA A 143 0.72 9.98 9.54
N SER A 144 -0.45 10.58 9.30
CA SER A 144 -0.61 11.66 8.33
C SER A 144 0.15 12.93 8.75
N LEU A 145 0.14 13.27 10.03
CA LEU A 145 0.92 14.39 10.57
C LEU A 145 2.42 14.15 10.41
N ARG A 146 2.90 12.95 10.76
CA ARG A 146 4.32 12.58 10.57
C ARG A 146 4.75 12.61 9.11
N LEU A 147 3.92 12.11 8.20
CA LEU A 147 4.18 12.19 6.75
C LEU A 147 4.24 13.63 6.24
N ALA A 148 3.47 14.53 6.86
CA ALA A 148 3.54 15.97 6.60
C ALA A 148 4.74 16.67 7.28
N GLY A 149 5.59 15.95 8.02
CA GLY A 149 6.72 16.50 8.77
C GLY A 149 6.31 17.25 10.04
N LEU A 150 5.11 16.99 10.54
CA LEU A 150 4.56 17.60 11.76
C LEU A 150 4.68 16.58 12.91
N ASP A 151 5.72 16.69 13.72
CA ASP A 151 5.87 15.90 14.95
C ASP A 151 4.96 16.49 16.05
N VAL A 152 3.98 15.71 16.51
CA VAL A 152 3.05 16.04 17.61
C VAL A 152 3.18 15.08 18.79
#